data_AF-A0A1N7F836-F1
#
_entry.id   AF-A0A1N7F836-F1
#
_cell.length_a   1.000
_cell.length_b   1.000
_cell.length_c   1.000
_cell.angle_alpha   90.00
_cell.angle_beta   90.00
_cell.angle_gamma   90.00
#
_symmetry.space_group_name_H-M   'P 1'
#
loop_
_entity.id
_entity.type
_entity.pdbx_description
1 polymer ?
#
loop_
_entity_poly.entity_id
_entity_poly.type
_entity_poly.pdbx_seq_one_letter_code
_entity_poly.pdbx_strand_id
1 'polypeptide(L)'
;MRSNYATLNAAMAAGDELAEAEIRYRLLAETFESTPQLRGNMNGQLERVKAEIVRLRALRDTKPPVPDPKVLPFDPSRFRKSAESEPGA
;
A
#
# COMPACT_ATOMS: atom_id res chain seq x y z
N MET A 1 -11.57 2.10 -14.28
CA MET A 1 -10.95 1.99 -12.94
C MET A 1 -12.08 1.82 -11.95
N ARG A 2 -12.04 0.78 -11.11
CA ARG A 2 -13.07 0.52 -10.09
C ARG A 2 -12.36 0.59 -8.74
N SER A 3 -12.49 1.73 -8.07
CA SER A 3 -12.05 1.85 -6.67
C SER A 3 -13.10 1.18 -5.78
N ASN A 4 -12.65 0.39 -4.81
CA ASN A 4 -13.52 -0.22 -3.80
C ASN A 4 -14.04 0.81 -2.77
N TYR A 5 -13.58 2.06 -2.84
CA TYR A 5 -13.91 3.11 -1.89
C TYR A 5 -14.72 4.22 -2.55
N ALA A 6 -15.74 4.70 -1.82
CA ALA A 6 -16.59 5.80 -2.27
C ALA A 6 -15.85 7.15 -2.23
N THR A 7 -14.92 7.34 -1.29
CA THR A 7 -14.25 8.62 -1.03
C THR A 7 -12.73 8.45 -0.96
N LEU A 8 -12.01 9.52 -1.27
CA LEU A 8 -10.55 9.59 -1.14
C LEU A 8 -10.11 9.30 0.30
N ASN A 9 -10.80 9.90 1.28
CA ASN A 9 -10.50 9.73 2.70
C ASN A 9 -10.63 8.27 3.16
N ALA A 10 -11.61 7.52 2.61
CA ALA A 10 -11.76 6.11 2.96
C ALA A 10 -10.60 5.26 2.43
N ALA A 11 -10.10 5.54 1.22
CA ALA A 11 -8.92 4.87 0.68
C ALA A 11 -7.65 5.21 1.48
N MET A 12 -7.46 6.48 1.84
CA MET A 12 -6.36 6.93 2.71
C MET A 12 -6.40 6.25 4.08
N ALA A 13 -7.57 6.19 4.72
CA ALA A 13 -7.74 5.57 6.03
C ALA A 13 -7.43 4.06 6.01
N ALA A 14 -7.68 3.40 4.88
CA ALA A 14 -7.37 1.99 4.67
C ALA A 14 -5.90 1.74 4.25
N GLY A 15 -5.12 2.79 3.95
CA GLY A 15 -3.76 2.67 3.41
C GLY A 15 -3.71 2.05 2.02
N ASP A 16 -4.81 2.12 1.25
CA ASP A 16 -4.86 1.60 -0.12
C ASP A 16 -4.37 2.67 -1.10
N GLU A 17 -3.04 2.74 -1.24
CA GLU A 17 -2.36 3.74 -2.09
C GLU A 17 -2.81 3.69 -3.55
N LEU A 18 -3.10 2.49 -4.08
CA LEU A 18 -3.58 2.34 -5.46
C LEU A 18 -4.99 2.92 -5.61
N ALA A 19 -5.89 2.57 -4.69
CA ALA A 19 -7.24 3.12 -4.71
C ALA A 19 -7.25 4.63 -4.49
N GLU A 20 -6.36 5.15 -3.64
CA GLU A 20 -6.18 6.59 -3.44
C GLU A 20 -5.77 7.29 -4.74
N ALA A 21 -4.75 6.78 -5.43
CA ALA A 21 -4.27 7.34 -6.69
C ALA A 21 -5.35 7.29 -7.79
N GLU A 22 -6.12 6.20 -7.89
CA GLU A 22 -7.23 6.09 -8.85
C GLU A 22 -8.36 7.10 -8.57
N ILE A 23 -8.72 7.31 -7.31
CA ILE A 23 -9.73 8.32 -6.94
C ILE A 23 -9.20 9.72 -7.24
N ARG A 24 -7.94 10.01 -6.89
CA ARG A 24 -7.29 11.30 -7.15
C ARG A 24 -7.26 11.61 -8.65
N TYR A 25 -6.94 10.63 -9.48
CA TYR A 25 -6.98 10.77 -10.94
C TYR A 25 -8.38 11.14 -11.43
N ARG A 26 -9.41 10.43 -10.96
CA ARG A 26 -10.80 10.71 -11.33
C ARG A 26 -11.21 12.14 -10.97
N LEU A 27 -10.92 12.59 -9.76
CA LEU A 27 -11.24 13.96 -9.30
C LEU A 27 -10.52 15.02 -10.14
N LEU A 28 -9.24 14.79 -10.49
CA LEU A 28 -8.47 15.66 -11.37
C LEU A 28 -9.05 15.67 -12.80
N ALA A 29 -9.46 14.51 -13.32
CA ALA A 29 -10.04 14.41 -14.65
C ALA A 29 -11.41 15.12 -14.73
N GLU A 30 -12.27 14.94 -13.75
CA GLU A 30 -13.55 15.65 -13.64
C GLU A 30 -13.33 17.17 -13.60
N THR A 31 -12.38 17.63 -12.77
CA THR A 31 -12.03 19.06 -12.67
C THR A 31 -11.42 19.60 -13.97
N PHE A 32 -10.62 18.80 -14.67
CA PHE A 32 -10.02 19.15 -15.95
C PHE A 32 -11.07 19.34 -17.05
N GLU A 33 -12.11 18.51 -17.04
CA GLU A 33 -13.24 18.60 -17.95
C GLU A 33 -14.11 19.81 -17.62
N SER A 34 -14.44 20.01 -16.34
CA SER A 34 -15.33 21.08 -15.87
C SER A 34 -14.71 22.48 -15.95
N THR A 35 -13.38 22.59 -15.85
CA THR A 35 -12.69 23.88 -15.73
C THR A 35 -11.60 24.04 -16.80
N PRO A 36 -11.97 24.38 -18.06
CA PRO A 36 -11.04 24.43 -19.19
C PRO A 36 -9.83 25.36 -18.99
N GLN A 37 -9.99 26.42 -18.22
CA GLN A 37 -8.96 27.42 -17.92
C GLN A 37 -7.78 26.83 -17.15
N LEU A 38 -7.99 25.74 -16.40
CA LEU A 38 -6.96 25.09 -15.59
C LEU A 38 -6.22 23.97 -16.32
N ARG A 39 -6.63 23.62 -17.54
CA ARG A 39 -6.08 22.46 -18.28
C ARG A 39 -4.57 22.51 -18.45
N GLY A 40 -4.03 23.68 -18.79
CA GLY A 40 -2.58 23.87 -18.93
C GLY A 40 -1.79 23.53 -17.67
N ASN A 41 -2.31 23.92 -16.50
CA ASN A 41 -1.69 23.63 -15.20
C ASN A 41 -1.94 22.18 -14.74
N MET A 42 -3.07 21.60 -15.10
CA MET A 42 -3.52 20.29 -14.62
C MET A 42 -2.94 19.11 -15.40
N ASN A 43 -2.54 19.29 -16.67
CA ASN A 43 -1.96 18.24 -17.49
C ASN A 43 -0.78 17.53 -16.80
N GLY A 44 0.15 18.29 -16.22
CA GLY A 44 1.30 17.71 -15.51
C GLY A 44 0.91 16.96 -14.22
N GLN A 45 -0.23 17.30 -13.60
CA GLN A 45 -0.73 16.56 -12.44
C GLN A 45 -1.37 15.24 -12.87
N LEU A 46 -2.20 15.27 -13.93
CA LEU A 46 -2.83 14.07 -14.49
C LEU A 46 -1.79 13.04 -14.94
N GLU A 47 -0.76 13.46 -15.67
CA GLU A 47 0.29 12.54 -16.14
C GLU A 47 1.10 11.93 -14.99
N ARG A 48 1.40 12.73 -13.94
CA ARG A 48 2.06 12.20 -12.74
C ARG A 48 1.23 11.13 -12.04
N VAL A 49 -0.08 11.37 -11.86
CA VAL A 49 -0.96 10.39 -11.22
C VAL A 49 -1.16 9.15 -12.09
N LYS A 50 -1.22 9.28 -13.42
CA LYS A 50 -1.23 8.11 -14.33
C LYS A 50 0.02 7.25 -14.15
N ALA A 51 1.20 7.87 -14.12
CA ALA A 51 2.46 7.16 -13.92
C ALA A 51 2.51 6.45 -12.55
N GLU A 52 2.00 7.11 -11.50
CA GLU A 52 1.86 6.54 -10.16
C GLU A 52 0.95 5.30 -10.16
N ILE A 53 -0.23 5.38 -10.79
CA ILE A 53 -1.16 4.24 -10.89
C ILE A 53 -0.51 3.06 -11.60
N VAL A 54 0.21 3.29 -12.70
CA VAL A 54 0.91 2.21 -13.42
C VAL A 54 1.94 1.55 -12.52
N ARG A 55 2.74 2.34 -11.80
CA ARG A 55 3.73 1.83 -10.85
C ARG A 55 3.08 1.02 -9.72
N LEU A 56 2.02 1.55 -9.11
CA LEU A 56 1.33 0.90 -7.99
C LEU A 56 0.65 -0.41 -8.41
N ARG A 57 0.11 -0.48 -9.63
CA ARG A 57 -0.41 -1.73 -10.19
C ARG A 57 0.69 -2.77 -10.35
N ALA A 58 1.81 -2.40 -10.95
CA ALA A 58 2.95 -3.30 -11.08
C ALA A 58 3.46 -3.79 -9.70
N LEU A 59 3.51 -2.92 -8.70
CA LEU A 59 3.88 -3.30 -7.33
C LEU A 59 2.86 -4.21 -6.64
N ARG A 60 1.57 -4.03 -6.92
CA ARG A 60 0.51 -4.89 -6.39
C ARG A 60 0.65 -6.31 -6.93
N ASP A 61 0.96 -6.44 -8.21
CA ASP A 61 1.10 -7.72 -8.88
C ASP A 61 2.39 -8.46 -8.49
N THR A 62 3.43 -7.74 -8.03
CA THR A 62 4.69 -8.34 -7.55
C THR A 62 4.70 -8.64 -6.05
N LYS A 63 3.71 -8.17 -5.28
CA LYS A 63 3.65 -8.42 -3.84
C LYS A 63 3.26 -9.89 -3.61
N PRO A 64 4.15 -10.74 -3.06
CA PRO A 64 3.75 -12.08 -2.68
C PRO A 64 2.66 -11.98 -1.60
N PRO A 65 1.67 -12.89 -1.60
CA PRO A 65 0.66 -12.92 -0.55
C PRO A 65 1.37 -12.96 0.80
N VAL A 66 1.00 -12.03 1.69
CA VAL A 66 1.53 -12.04 3.05
C VAL A 66 1.11 -13.37 3.66
N PRO A 67 2.05 -14.27 4.01
CA PRO A 67 1.66 -15.50 4.68
C PRO A 67 1.01 -15.12 6.00
N ASP A 68 -0.11 -15.76 6.33
CA ASP A 68 -0.80 -15.55 7.59
C ASP A 68 0.22 -15.57 8.74
N PRO A 69 0.12 -14.64 9.71
CA PRO A 69 1.05 -14.59 10.83
C PRO A 69 0.99 -15.94 11.56
N LYS A 70 1.98 -16.78 11.32
CA LYS A 70 2.09 -18.08 11.95
C LYS A 70 2.42 -17.86 13.42
N VAL A 71 1.38 -17.84 14.25
CA VAL A 71 1.53 -17.84 15.71
C VAL A 71 2.22 -19.14 16.08
N LEU A 72 3.51 -19.05 16.40
CA LEU A 72 4.25 -20.19 16.91
C LEU A 72 3.81 -20.44 18.35
N PRO A 73 3.51 -21.68 18.74
CA PRO A 73 3.21 -21.99 20.14
C PRO A 73 4.41 -21.63 21.02
N PHE A 74 4.11 -21.12 22.21
CA PHE A 74 5.14 -20.82 23.22
C PHE A 74 5.90 -22.11 23.57
N ASP A 75 7.21 -22.12 23.33
CA ASP A 75 8.11 -23.23 23.66
C ASP A 75 9.03 -22.83 24.82
N PRO A 76 8.73 -23.25 26.06
CA PRO A 76 9.54 -22.93 27.23
C PRO A 76 10.95 -23.55 27.18
N SER A 77 11.16 -24.55 26.32
CA SER A 77 12.46 -25.22 26.15
C SER A 77 13.49 -24.28 25.53
N ARG A 78 13.05 -23.26 24.76
CA ARG A 78 13.92 -22.23 24.16
C ARG A 78 14.50 -21.24 25.16
N PHE A 79 13.89 -21.14 26.34
CA PHE A 79 14.28 -20.18 27.38
C PHE A 79 15.02 -20.84 28.54
N ARG A 80 15.44 -22.10 28.37
CA ARG A 80 16.29 -22.76 29.35
C ARG A 80 17.70 -22.21 29.24
N LYS A 81 18.20 -21.71 30.36
CA LYS A 81 19.62 -21.39 30.52
C LYS A 81 20.40 -22.68 30.28
N SER A 82 21.25 -22.71 29.24
CA SER A 82 22.19 -23.80 29.05
C SER A 82 22.99 -23.92 30.35
N ALA A 83 22.80 -25.01 31.10
CA ALA A 83 23.68 -25.33 32.19
C ALA A 83 25.04 -25.57 31.53
N GLU A 84 25.92 -24.59 31.71
CA GLU A 84 27.35 -24.72 31.47
C GLU A 84 27.79 -25.97 32.21
N SER A 85 28.11 -27.02 31.43
CA SER A 85 28.67 -28.24 31.95
C SER A 85 30.05 -27.89 32.50
N GLU A 86 30.16 -27.69 33.81
CA GLU A 86 31.45 -27.62 34.49
C GLU A 86 32.22 -28.93 34.26
N PRO A 87 33.51 -28.87 33.89
CA PRO A 87 34.33 -30.05 33.74
C PRO A 87 34.66 -30.62 35.12
N GLY A 88 34.54 -31.94 35.25
CA GLY A 88 34.73 -32.70 36.48
C GLY A 88 36.08 -32.46 37.18
N ALA A 89 36.00 -32.54 38.51
CA ALA A 89 37.11 -32.67 39.45
C ALA A 89 37.76 -34.05 39.38
#